data_AF-A0A8H4CN43-F1
#
_entry.id   AF-A0A8H4CN43-F1
#
_cell.length_a   1.000
_cell.length_b   1.000
_cell.length_c   1.000
_cell.angle_alpha   90.00
_cell.angle_beta   90.00
_cell.angle_gamma   90.00
#
_symmetry.space_group_name_H-M   'P 1'
#
loop_
_entity.id
_entity.type
_entity.pdbx_description
1 polymer ?
#
loop_
_entity_poly.entity_id
_entity_poly.type
_entity_poly.pdbx_seq_one_letter_code
_entity_poly.pdbx_strand_id
1 'polypeptide(L)'
;MEVVGAVSSFIAISQALVAGRHIVNVLRDIPKIGSELQSLDFEIQSLASAVKAAEKQQYISRGRQAESLDLKLAKERLEKTVEGLQNLHRRVTRTDEDGNVKARKTRCLFLQKDLADCRDKIRDARDTLHLVLMNMNLEETTCVERHPQKDVHKC
;
A
#
# COMPACT_ATOMS: atom_id res chain seq x y z
N MET A 1 12.64 -15.73 -16.81
CA MET A 1 11.63 -14.65 -16.73
C MET A 1 11.59 -14.18 -15.27
N GLU A 2 11.75 -12.87 -15.13
CA GLU A 2 12.02 -12.00 -13.95
C GLU A 2 11.85 -12.56 -12.53
N VAL A 3 12.98 -12.76 -11.84
CA VAL A 3 13.08 -13.12 -10.41
C VAL A 3 13.05 -11.87 -9.50
N VAL A 4 12.69 -10.71 -10.06
CA VAL A 4 12.69 -9.39 -9.38
C VAL A 4 11.27 -8.91 -9.02
N GLY A 5 10.23 -9.68 -9.39
CA GLY A 5 8.85 -9.22 -9.36
C GLY A 5 8.35 -8.80 -7.97
N ALA A 6 8.59 -9.60 -6.93
CA ALA A 6 8.08 -9.28 -5.59
C ALA A 6 8.72 -8.01 -5.01
N VAL A 7 10.05 -7.88 -5.12
CA VAL A 7 10.80 -6.70 -4.62
C VAL A 7 10.35 -5.43 -5.32
N SER A 8 10.22 -5.48 -6.65
CA SER A 8 9.69 -4.37 -7.44
C SER A 8 8.31 -3.94 -6.97
N SER A 9 7.44 -4.90 -6.67
CA SER A 9 6.08 -4.62 -6.21
C SER A 9 6.03 -4.01 -4.82
N PHE A 10 6.89 -4.44 -3.88
CA PHE A 10 7.01 -3.78 -2.58
C PHE A 10 7.55 -2.35 -2.69
N ILE A 11 8.49 -2.09 -3.61
CA ILE A 11 8.97 -0.73 -3.89
C ILE A 11 7.85 0.14 -4.45
N ALA A 12 7.11 -0.36 -5.45
CA ALA A 12 5.99 0.36 -6.05
C ALA A 12 4.90 0.66 -5.00
N ILE A 13 4.56 -0.33 -4.16
CA ILE A 13 3.65 -0.16 -3.04
C ILE A 13 4.14 0.94 -2.08
N SER A 14 5.42 0.93 -1.72
CA SER A 14 6.01 1.93 -0.81
C SER A 14 5.93 3.34 -1.40
N GLN A 15 6.24 3.49 -2.70
CA GLN A 15 6.13 4.78 -3.40
C GLN A 15 4.68 5.27 -3.46
N ALA A 16 3.74 4.38 -3.75
CA ALA A 16 2.31 4.67 -3.76
C ALA A 16 1.82 5.15 -2.37
N LEU A 17 2.27 4.53 -1.28
CA LEU A 17 1.94 4.97 0.08
C LEU A 17 2.46 6.38 0.39
N VAL A 18 3.70 6.69 -0.01
CA VAL A 18 4.28 8.04 0.16
C VAL A 18 3.46 9.08 -0.61
N ALA A 19 3.11 8.78 -1.86
CA ALA A 19 2.28 9.67 -2.68
C ALA A 19 0.88 9.87 -2.10
N GLY A 20 0.22 8.78 -1.68
CA GLY A 20 -1.10 8.83 -1.05
C GLY A 20 -1.10 9.69 0.22
N ARG A 21 -0.09 9.50 1.09
CA ARG A 21 0.06 10.29 2.32
C ARG A 21 0.28 11.78 2.04
N HIS A 22 1.10 12.10 1.03
CA HIS A 22 1.30 13.49 0.62
C HIS A 22 -0.02 14.15 0.22
N ILE A 23 -0.83 13.48 -0.59
CA ILE A 23 -2.13 13.99 -1.04
C ILE A 23 -3.09 14.16 0.16
N VAL A 24 -3.13 13.20 1.07
CA VAL A 24 -3.94 13.28 2.29
C VAL A 24 -3.56 14.50 3.13
N ASN A 25 -2.27 14.77 3.29
CA ASN A 25 -1.80 15.97 4.00
C ASN A 25 -2.29 17.27 3.32
N VAL A 26 -2.22 17.35 2.00
CA VAL A 26 -2.72 18.54 1.26
C VAL A 26 -4.24 18.69 1.39
N LEU A 27 -4.99 17.59 1.39
CA LEU A 27 -6.44 17.62 1.58
C LEU A 27 -6.85 18.00 3.02
N ARG A 28 -5.96 17.85 4.00
CA ARG A 28 -6.22 18.14 5.42
C ARG A 28 -6.45 19.63 5.67
N ASP A 29 -5.86 20.47 4.83
CA ASP A 29 -6.01 21.93 4.89
C ASP A 29 -7.40 22.40 4.41
N ILE A 30 -8.21 21.49 3.85
CA ILE A 30 -9.56 21.82 3.38
C ILE A 30 -10.59 21.62 4.52
N PRO A 31 -11.31 22.67 4.94
CA PRO A 31 -12.29 22.56 6.02
C PRO A 31 -13.47 21.65 5.65
N LYS A 32 -13.98 20.89 6.64
CA LYS A 32 -15.14 19.95 6.59
C LYS A 32 -14.89 18.54 6.04
N ILE A 33 -13.64 18.12 5.85
CA ILE A 33 -13.29 16.79 5.30
C ILE A 33 -12.70 15.84 6.36
N GLY A 34 -12.72 16.25 7.63
CA GLY A 34 -11.90 15.69 8.70
C GLY A 34 -12.00 14.18 8.95
N SER A 35 -13.21 13.62 9.10
CA SER A 35 -13.36 12.23 9.58
C SER A 35 -12.96 11.17 8.54
N GLU A 36 -13.40 11.33 7.29
CA GLU A 36 -13.07 10.38 6.21
C GLU A 36 -11.60 10.46 5.84
N LEU A 37 -11.04 11.66 5.82
CA LEU A 37 -9.62 11.86 5.53
C LEU A 37 -8.73 11.33 6.65
N GLN A 38 -9.14 11.49 7.91
CA GLN A 38 -8.44 10.89 9.06
C GLN A 38 -8.49 9.36 9.02
N SER A 39 -9.63 8.79 8.61
CA SER A 39 -9.76 7.34 8.43
C SER A 39 -8.87 6.83 7.29
N LEU A 40 -8.81 7.57 6.18
CA LEU A 40 -7.91 7.26 5.06
C LEU A 40 -6.42 7.35 5.47
N ASP A 41 -6.04 8.39 6.23
CA ASP A 41 -4.68 8.55 6.78
C ASP A 41 -4.31 7.35 7.68
N PHE A 42 -5.23 6.93 8.54
CA PHE A 42 -5.04 5.75 9.39
C PHE A 42 -4.80 4.48 8.56
N GLU A 43 -5.59 4.25 7.52
CA GLU A 43 -5.43 3.09 6.64
C GLU A 43 -4.09 3.09 5.87
N ILE A 44 -3.66 4.26 5.38
CA ILE A 44 -2.35 4.42 4.74
C ILE A 44 -1.21 4.11 5.72
N GLN A 45 -1.29 4.62 6.96
CA GLN A 45 -0.27 4.38 7.98
C GLN A 45 -0.23 2.92 8.43
N SER A 46 -1.39 2.27 8.55
CA SER A 46 -1.51 0.84 8.85
C SER A 46 -0.84 0.01 7.76
N LEU A 47 -1.14 0.28 6.49
CA LEU A 47 -0.54 -0.41 5.35
C LEU A 47 0.98 -0.17 5.26
N ALA A 48 1.44 1.05 5.48
CA ALA A 48 2.87 1.36 5.52
C ALA A 48 3.60 0.61 6.64
N SER A 49 2.95 0.41 7.78
CA SER A 49 3.51 -0.36 8.90
C SER A 49 3.65 -1.84 8.53
N ALA A 50 2.67 -2.42 7.84
CA ALA A 50 2.71 -3.79 7.35
C ALA A 50 3.85 -4.00 6.32
N VAL A 51 4.00 -3.08 5.36
CA VAL A 51 5.10 -3.11 4.37
C VAL A 51 6.45 -3.04 5.07
N LYS A 52 6.62 -2.11 6.03
CA LYS A 52 7.87 -1.96 6.78
C LYS A 52 8.20 -3.19 7.64
N ALA A 53 7.18 -3.87 8.19
CA ALA A 53 7.36 -5.13 8.89
C ALA A 53 7.88 -6.22 7.94
N ALA A 54 7.32 -6.29 6.73
CA ALA A 54 7.76 -7.21 5.69
C ALA A 54 9.21 -6.98 5.23
N GLU A 55 9.62 -5.71 5.12
CA GLU A 55 11.02 -5.32 4.83
C GLU A 55 11.97 -5.83 5.91
N LYS A 56 11.63 -5.62 7.19
CA LYS A 56 12.45 -6.04 8.33
C LYS A 56 12.59 -7.55 8.44
N GLN A 57 11.53 -8.30 8.12
CA GLN A 57 11.53 -9.76 8.12
C GLN A 57 12.31 -10.37 6.92
N GLN A 58 12.99 -9.54 6.12
CA GLN A 58 13.77 -9.95 4.94
C GLN A 58 12.97 -10.68 3.85
N TYR A 59 11.63 -10.64 3.87
CA TYR A 59 10.80 -11.12 2.77
C TYR A 59 11.17 -10.46 1.44
N ILE A 60 11.55 -9.18 1.53
CA ILE A 60 11.95 -8.35 0.39
C ILE A 60 13.44 -8.52 0.05
N SER A 61 14.28 -8.83 1.03
CA SER A 61 15.74 -8.94 0.86
C SER A 61 16.20 -10.29 0.30
N ARG A 62 15.37 -11.34 0.37
CA ARG A 62 15.77 -12.66 -0.15
C ARG A 62 15.81 -12.78 -1.67
N GLY A 63 15.41 -11.74 -2.42
CA GLY A 63 15.74 -11.55 -3.84
C GLY A 63 15.40 -12.68 -4.81
N ARG A 64 14.60 -13.67 -4.39
CA ARG A 64 14.34 -14.91 -5.13
C ARG A 64 12.89 -15.35 -5.19
N GLN A 65 11.95 -14.59 -4.63
CA GLN A 65 10.53 -14.93 -4.75
C GLN A 65 9.94 -14.32 -6.03
N ALA A 66 9.27 -15.18 -6.80
CA ALA A 66 8.39 -14.74 -7.86
C ALA A 66 7.29 -13.85 -7.27
N GLU A 67 6.83 -12.85 -8.05
CA GLU A 67 5.67 -12.06 -7.65
C GLU A 67 4.45 -12.99 -7.54
N SER A 68 3.82 -13.06 -6.37
CA SER A 68 2.53 -13.75 -6.24
C SER A 68 1.43 -12.95 -6.93
N LEU A 69 0.41 -13.65 -7.45
CA LEU A 69 -0.76 -13.01 -8.05
C LEU A 69 -1.40 -11.99 -7.08
N ASP A 70 -1.48 -12.36 -5.80
CA ASP A 70 -2.05 -11.52 -4.74
C ASP A 70 -1.20 -10.27 -4.48
N LEU A 71 0.14 -10.36 -4.52
CA LEU A 71 1.03 -9.21 -4.39
C LEU A 71 0.88 -8.26 -5.58
N LYS A 72 0.75 -8.81 -6.79
CA LYS A 72 0.47 -8.02 -8.00
C LYS A 72 -0.87 -7.29 -7.89
N LEU A 73 -1.91 -7.98 -7.43
CA LEU A 73 -3.23 -7.39 -7.21
C LEU A 73 -3.21 -6.29 -6.14
N ALA A 74 -2.48 -6.50 -5.03
CA ALA A 74 -2.31 -5.49 -3.99
C ALA A 74 -1.62 -4.23 -4.55
N LYS A 75 -0.54 -4.40 -5.34
CA LYS A 75 0.14 -3.30 -6.04
C LYS A 75 -0.82 -2.53 -6.96
N GLU A 76 -1.50 -3.22 -7.88
CA GLU A 76 -2.40 -2.57 -8.84
C GLU A 76 -3.55 -1.82 -8.15
N ARG A 77 -4.11 -2.39 -7.07
CA ARG A 77 -5.17 -1.72 -6.28
C ARG A 77 -4.64 -0.45 -5.63
N LEU A 78 -3.43 -0.48 -5.10
CA LEU A 78 -2.83 0.67 -4.45
C LEU A 78 -2.49 1.78 -5.45
N GLU A 79 -1.92 1.44 -6.61
CA GLU A 79 -1.65 2.38 -7.70
C GLU A 79 -2.94 3.08 -8.16
N LYS A 80 -4.00 2.32 -8.42
CA LYS A 80 -5.33 2.87 -8.77
C LYS A 80 -5.90 3.76 -7.68
N THR A 81 -5.62 3.47 -6.42
CA THR A 81 -6.08 4.29 -5.30
C THR A 81 -5.33 5.61 -5.22
N VAL A 82 -4.02 5.60 -5.42
CA VAL A 82 -3.21 6.82 -5.52
C VAL A 82 -3.64 7.67 -6.70
N GLU A 83 -3.90 7.06 -7.86
CA GLU A 83 -4.43 7.77 -9.02
C GLU A 83 -5.81 8.39 -8.71
N GLY A 84 -6.68 7.66 -8.02
CA GLY A 84 -7.96 8.16 -7.51
C GLY A 84 -7.79 9.38 -6.61
N LEU A 85 -6.85 9.33 -5.66
CA LEU A 85 -6.52 10.42 -4.76
C LEU A 85 -5.92 11.63 -5.51
N GLN A 86 -5.07 11.41 -6.51
CA GLN A 86 -4.53 12.49 -7.35
C GLN A 86 -5.62 13.17 -8.17
N ASN A 87 -6.55 12.39 -8.72
CA ASN A 87 -7.70 12.90 -9.45
C ASN A 87 -8.62 13.69 -8.52
N LEU A 88 -8.86 13.19 -7.31
CA LEU A 88 -9.61 13.89 -6.28
C LEU A 88 -8.96 15.23 -5.93
N HIS A 89 -7.66 15.22 -5.65
CA HIS A 89 -6.86 16.41 -5.39
C HIS A 89 -7.04 17.44 -6.51
N ARG A 90 -6.82 17.08 -7.78
CA ARG A 90 -7.03 17.96 -8.94
C ARG A 90 -8.45 18.55 -9.04
N ARG A 91 -9.47 17.82 -8.59
CA ARG A 91 -10.86 18.31 -8.62
C ARG A 91 -11.13 19.33 -7.52
N VAL A 92 -10.51 19.15 -6.35
CA VAL A 92 -10.82 19.93 -5.14
C VAL A 92 -9.79 21.00 -4.83
N THR A 93 -8.70 21.04 -5.58
CA THR A 93 -7.72 22.12 -5.51
C THR A 93 -7.69 22.92 -6.82
N ARG A 94 -7.28 24.18 -6.71
CA ARG A 94 -6.91 25.05 -7.82
C ARG A 94 -5.58 25.70 -7.47
N THR A 95 -4.71 25.84 -8.45
CA THR A 95 -3.51 26.66 -8.31
C THR A 95 -3.94 28.11 -8.47
N ASP A 96 -3.52 28.99 -7.56
CA ASP A 96 -3.67 30.44 -7.75
C ASP A 96 -2.55 31.03 -8.62
N GLU A 97 -2.64 32.33 -8.88
CA GLU A 97 -1.69 33.06 -9.72
C GLU A 97 -0.26 33.07 -9.15
N ASP A 98 -0.13 32.87 -7.84
CA ASP A 98 1.14 32.78 -7.11
C ASP A 98 1.70 31.34 -7.04
N GLY A 99 1.02 30.37 -7.66
CA GLY A 99 1.42 28.96 -7.61
C GLY A 99 0.97 28.19 -6.37
N ASN A 100 0.20 28.81 -5.47
CA ASN A 100 -0.29 28.17 -4.25
C ASN A 100 -1.54 27.34 -4.50
N VAL A 101 -1.59 26.16 -3.89
CA VAL A 101 -2.72 25.22 -3.99
C VAL A 101 -3.82 25.67 -3.03
N LYS A 102 -4.97 26.08 -3.56
CA LYS A 102 -6.16 26.51 -2.80
C LYS A 102 -7.34 25.57 -3.01
N ALA A 103 -8.14 25.35 -1.97
CA ALA A 103 -9.35 24.56 -2.06
C ALA A 103 -10.42 25.20 -2.98
N ARG A 104 -11.02 24.42 -3.88
CA ARG A 104 -12.24 24.79 -4.62
C ARG A 104 -13.46 24.58 -3.70
N LYS A 105 -14.08 25.69 -3.26
CA LYS A 105 -15.26 25.68 -2.36
C LYS A 105 -16.50 24.92 -2.91
N THR A 106 -16.56 24.62 -4.21
CA THR A 106 -17.82 24.27 -4.90
C THR A 106 -18.13 22.77 -5.01
N ARG A 107 -17.31 21.84 -4.50
CA ARG A 107 -17.54 20.37 -4.64
C ARG A 107 -17.30 19.52 -3.38
N CYS A 108 -17.53 20.07 -2.19
CA CYS A 108 -17.24 19.38 -0.92
C CYS A 108 -18.10 18.12 -0.67
N LEU A 109 -19.30 18.00 -1.26
CA LEU A 109 -20.17 16.83 -1.05
C LEU A 109 -19.72 15.59 -1.83
N PHE A 110 -19.26 15.76 -3.07
CA PHE A 110 -18.71 14.65 -3.88
C PHE A 110 -17.40 14.11 -3.28
N LEU A 111 -16.68 14.97 -2.57
CA LEU A 111 -15.41 14.65 -1.93
C LEU A 111 -15.54 13.55 -0.86
N GLN A 112 -16.63 13.53 -0.08
CA GLN A 112 -16.83 12.51 0.96
C GLN A 112 -17.03 11.10 0.36
N LYS A 113 -17.83 10.97 -0.70
CA LYS A 113 -18.06 9.69 -1.38
C LYS A 113 -16.77 9.16 -2.03
N ASP A 114 -16.03 10.05 -2.69
CA ASP A 114 -14.77 9.68 -3.34
C ASP A 114 -13.70 9.27 -2.30
N LEU A 115 -13.65 9.93 -1.13
CA LEU A 115 -12.75 9.55 -0.04
C LEU A 115 -13.12 8.21 0.58
N ALA A 116 -14.41 7.93 0.74
CA ALA A 116 -14.88 6.64 1.22
C ALA A 116 -14.49 5.51 0.25
N ASP A 117 -14.67 5.71 -1.06
CA ASP A 117 -14.23 4.74 -2.08
C ASP A 117 -12.71 4.53 -2.07
N CYS A 118 -11.92 5.60 -1.91
CA CYS A 118 -10.48 5.47 -1.75
C CYS A 118 -10.12 4.68 -0.48
N ARG A 119 -10.76 4.97 0.65
CA ARG A 119 -10.55 4.29 1.93
C ARG A 119 -10.83 2.80 1.80
N ASP A 120 -11.96 2.43 1.21
CA ASP A 120 -12.35 1.03 1.05
C ASP A 120 -11.33 0.27 0.17
N LYS A 121 -10.80 0.91 -0.90
CA LYS A 121 -9.73 0.33 -1.72
C LYS A 121 -8.40 0.16 -0.98
N ILE A 122 -7.99 1.13 -0.14
CA ILE A 122 -6.77 0.99 0.68
C ILE A 122 -6.95 -0.13 1.70
N ARG A 123 -8.13 -0.21 2.33
CA ARG A 123 -8.46 -1.27 3.27
C ARG A 123 -8.38 -2.65 2.59
N ASP A 124 -8.96 -2.79 1.41
CA ASP A 124 -8.88 -4.03 0.63
C ASP A 124 -7.43 -4.39 0.24
N ALA A 125 -6.63 -3.40 -0.16
CA ALA A 125 -5.22 -3.60 -0.47
C ALA A 125 -4.41 -4.03 0.77
N ARG A 126 -4.74 -3.46 1.94
CA ARG A 126 -4.15 -3.84 3.22
C ARG A 126 -4.50 -5.26 3.62
N ASP A 127 -5.76 -5.63 3.52
CA ASP A 127 -6.21 -6.98 3.88
C ASP A 127 -5.58 -8.03 2.92
N THR A 128 -5.48 -7.69 1.63
CA THR A 128 -4.77 -8.51 0.64
C THR A 128 -3.29 -8.65 0.98
N LEU A 129 -2.61 -7.55 1.33
CA LEU A 129 -1.19 -7.59 1.66
C LEU A 129 -0.93 -8.41 2.93
N HIS A 130 -1.78 -8.28 3.96
CA HIS A 130 -1.67 -9.12 5.15
C HIS A 130 -1.77 -10.60 4.81
N LEU A 131 -2.71 -10.99 3.95
CA LEU A 131 -2.85 -12.37 3.50
C LEU A 131 -1.58 -12.87 2.78
N VAL A 132 -1.02 -12.05 1.89
CA VAL A 132 0.25 -12.35 1.20
C VAL A 132 1.38 -12.58 2.20
N LEU A 133 1.52 -11.68 3.18
CA LEU A 133 2.57 -11.77 4.19
C LEU A 133 2.40 -13.00 5.09
N MET A 134 1.16 -13.35 5.47
CA MET A 134 0.88 -14.59 6.21
C MET A 134 1.24 -15.83 5.38
N ASN A 135 0.89 -15.86 4.09
CA ASN A 135 1.22 -16.98 3.21
C ASN A 135 2.75 -17.12 3.02
N MET A 136 3.49 -16.02 2.87
CA MET A 136 4.95 -16.04 2.81
C MET A 136 5.58 -16.57 4.10
N ASN A 137 5.01 -16.24 5.27
CA ASN A 137 5.44 -16.81 6.56
C ASN A 137 5.21 -18.33 6.60
N LEU A 138 4.07 -18.83 6.12
CA LEU A 138 3.72 -20.26 6.11
C LEU A 138 4.58 -21.09 5.15
N GLU A 139 4.93 -20.54 3.98
CA GLU A 139 5.86 -21.21 3.06
C GLU A 139 7.28 -21.31 3.64
N GLU A 140 7.70 -20.30 4.42
CA GLU A 140 9.00 -20.33 5.07
C GLU A 140 9.08 -21.40 6.17
N THR A 141 8.03 -21.58 6.98
CA THR A 141 8.03 -22.59 8.04
C THR A 141 7.98 -24.02 7.49
N THR A 142 7.24 -24.25 6.40
CA THR A 142 7.14 -25.58 5.76
C THR A 142 8.39 -25.98 4.99
N CYS A 143 9.22 -25.03 4.54
CA CYS A 143 10.53 -25.32 3.95
C CYS A 143 11.61 -25.70 4.97
N VAL A 144 11.47 -25.33 6.24
CA VAL A 144 12.45 -25.67 7.29
C VAL A 144 12.33 -27.13 7.76
N GLU A 145 11.14 -27.74 7.67
CA GLU A 145 10.91 -29.12 8.13
C GLU A 145 11.43 -30.22 7.17
N ARG A 146 12.00 -29.89 6.00
CA ARG A 146 12.55 -30.89 5.06
C ARG A 146 14.08 -30.93 5.02
N HIS A 147 14.75 -30.96 6.17
CA HIS A 147 16.11 -31.50 6.24
C HIS A 147 16.05 -32.95 6.76
N PRO A 148 16.27 -33.98 5.93
CA PRO A 148 16.46 -35.31 6.45
C PRO A 148 17.79 -35.33 7.21
N GLN A 149 17.67 -35.58 8.51
CA GLN A 149 18.76 -35.98 9.39
C GLN A 149 19.52 -37.10 8.69
N LYS A 150 20.75 -36.83 8.22
CA LYS A 150 21.65 -37.88 7.74
C LYS A 150 22.05 -38.68 8.96
N ASP A 151 21.37 -39.81 9.17
CA ASP A 151 21.82 -40.82 10.12
C ASP A 151 23.23 -41.27 9.72
N VAL A 152 24.16 -40.89 10.59
CA VAL A 152 25.49 -41.46 10.68
C VAL A 152 25.31 -42.90 11.12
N HIS A 153 25.47 -43.85 10.21
CA HIS A 153 25.89 -45.20 10.58
C HIS A 153 27.34 -45.40 10.15
N LYS A 154 28.17 -45.48 11.19
CA LYS A 154 29.61 -45.63 11.20
C LYS A 154 29.87 -47.13 11.44
N CYS A 155 30.60 -47.76 10.51
CA CYS A 155 31.27 -49.06 10.56
C CYS A 155 30.43 -50.29 10.99
#